data_AF-A0A7X8H0I0-F1
#
_entry.id   AF-A0A7X8H0I0-F1
#
_cell.length_a   1.000
_cell.length_b   1.000
_cell.length_c   1.000
_cell.angle_alpha   90.00
_cell.angle_beta   90.00
_cell.angle_gamma   90.00
#
_symmetry.space_group_name_H-M   'P 1'
#
loop_
_entity.id
_entity.type
_entity.pdbx_description
1 polymer ?
#
loop_
_entity_poly.entity_id
_entity_poly.type
_entity_poly.pdbx_seq_one_letter_code
_entity_poly.pdbx_strand_id
1 'polypeptide(L)'
;MNLFSKVKEWLENFKPGDETPELAVTERQVDEDLWEKIPDYIDVNCTDKELVSVIAASIAAGDTPESEFRVKTVQQRNPEAVEIALVASSIAASEYEDSHWVVHNIYKKNNLF
;
A
#
# COMPACT_ATOMS: atom_id res chain seq x y z
N MET A 1 -12.09 -29.05 -5.78
CA MET A 1 -12.83 -28.58 -6.98
C MET A 1 -12.08 -27.38 -7.53
N ASN A 2 -11.68 -27.38 -8.82
CA ASN A 2 -10.78 -26.38 -9.40
C ASN A 2 -11.54 -25.09 -9.75
N LEU A 3 -10.95 -23.93 -9.46
CA LEU A 3 -11.49 -22.60 -9.73
C LEU A 3 -11.88 -22.43 -11.22
N PHE A 4 -11.07 -22.97 -12.12
CA PHE A 4 -11.30 -22.90 -13.57
C PHE A 4 -12.60 -23.60 -14.01
N SER A 5 -12.97 -24.70 -13.34
CA SER A 5 -14.21 -25.43 -13.65
C SER A 5 -15.43 -24.61 -13.29
N LYS A 6 -15.38 -23.91 -12.15
CA LYS A 6 -16.49 -23.08 -11.63
C LYS A 6 -16.73 -21.84 -12.49
N VAL A 7 -15.66 -21.22 -13.01
CA VAL A 7 -15.74 -20.07 -13.92
C VAL A 7 -16.36 -20.47 -15.25
N LYS A 8 -16.00 -21.64 -15.78
CA LYS A 8 -16.54 -22.14 -17.06
C LYS A 8 -18.05 -22.40 -16.98
N GLU A 9 -18.49 -23.06 -15.90
CA GLU A 9 -19.91 -23.33 -15.65
C GLU A 9 -20.72 -22.04 -15.47
N TRP A 10 -20.13 -20.99 -14.90
CA TRP A 10 -20.77 -19.68 -14.79
C TRP A 10 -20.92 -19.00 -16.15
N LEU A 11 -19.87 -18.98 -16.99
CA LEU A 11 -19.94 -18.39 -18.33
C LEU A 11 -21.02 -19.03 -19.21
N GLU A 12 -21.20 -20.34 -19.09
CA GLU A 12 -22.21 -21.08 -19.85
C GLU A 12 -23.65 -20.75 -19.40
N ASN A 13 -23.83 -20.22 -18.18
CA ASN A 13 -25.15 -19.96 -17.58
C ASN A 13 -25.47 -18.48 -17.32
N PHE A 14 -24.60 -17.56 -17.73
CA PHE A 14 -24.71 -16.13 -17.45
C PHE A 14 -25.95 -15.49 -18.09
N LYS A 15 -26.77 -14.80 -17.29
CA LYS A 15 -27.90 -13.98 -17.77
C LYS A 15 -27.61 -12.49 -17.56
N PRO A 16 -28.03 -11.61 -18.48
CA PRO A 16 -27.87 -10.17 -18.30
C PRO A 16 -28.69 -9.72 -17.09
N GLY A 17 -27.99 -9.33 -16.01
CA GLY A 17 -28.57 -8.98 -14.72
C GLY A 17 -28.02 -9.80 -13.54
N ASP A 18 -27.25 -10.86 -13.80
CA ASP A 18 -26.54 -11.59 -12.75
C ASP A 18 -25.37 -10.76 -12.20
N GLU A 19 -25.24 -10.74 -10.87
CA GLU A 19 -24.11 -10.12 -10.17
C GLU A 19 -22.82 -10.81 -10.63
N THR A 20 -21.88 -10.03 -11.18
CA THR A 20 -20.54 -10.54 -11.52
C THR A 20 -19.97 -11.22 -10.27
N PRO A 21 -19.47 -12.46 -10.36
CA PRO A 21 -18.90 -13.13 -9.21
C PRO A 21 -17.84 -12.21 -8.65
N GLU A 22 -18.01 -11.81 -7.39
CA GLU A 22 -17.03 -11.10 -6.60
C GLU A 22 -15.73 -11.88 -6.78
N LEU A 23 -14.83 -11.35 -7.62
CA LEU A 23 -13.55 -11.95 -7.89
C LEU A 23 -12.86 -11.96 -6.55
N ALA A 24 -12.92 -13.11 -5.87
CA ALA A 24 -12.31 -13.30 -4.58
C ALA A 24 -10.86 -12.85 -4.73
N VAL A 25 -10.56 -11.67 -4.18
CA VAL A 25 -9.19 -11.19 -3.99
C VAL A 25 -8.59 -12.22 -3.06
N THR A 26 -7.99 -13.24 -3.67
CA THR A 26 -7.31 -14.28 -2.93
C THR A 26 -6.13 -13.55 -2.34
N GLU A 27 -6.19 -13.20 -1.06
CA GLU A 27 -5.02 -12.81 -0.30
C GLU A 27 -3.99 -13.91 -0.56
N ARG A 28 -3.02 -13.60 -1.43
CA ARG A 28 -1.90 -14.48 -1.68
C ARG A 28 -1.25 -14.66 -0.32
N GLN A 29 -1.29 -15.87 0.20
CA GLN A 29 -0.52 -16.26 1.38
C GLN A 29 0.94 -15.98 1.02
N VAL A 30 1.49 -14.90 1.56
CA VAL A 30 2.88 -14.53 1.36
C VAL A 30 3.67 -15.49 2.23
N ASP A 31 4.55 -16.27 1.61
CA ASP A 31 5.50 -17.09 2.34
C ASP A 31 6.49 -16.15 3.06
N GLU A 32 6.26 -15.95 4.36
CA GLU A 32 7.03 -15.03 5.20
C GLU A 32 8.49 -15.46 5.34
N ASP A 33 8.81 -16.75 5.13
CA ASP A 33 10.19 -17.23 5.13
C ASP A 33 10.95 -16.77 3.87
N LEU A 34 10.23 -16.59 2.76
CA LEU A 34 10.79 -16.20 1.46
C LEU A 34 10.68 -14.71 1.16
N TRP A 35 9.74 -13.99 1.77
CA TRP A 35 9.41 -12.61 1.43
C TRP A 35 9.31 -11.73 2.67
N GLU A 36 10.15 -10.70 2.73
CA GLU A 36 10.11 -9.66 3.76
C GLU A 36 9.34 -8.44 3.24
N LYS A 37 8.44 -7.90 4.08
CA LYS A 37 7.69 -6.69 3.74
C LYS A 37 8.60 -5.46 3.81
N ILE A 38 8.66 -4.69 2.73
CA ILE A 38 9.31 -3.37 2.75
C ILE A 38 8.37 -2.40 3.49
N PRO A 39 8.84 -1.72 4.55
CA PRO A 39 7.99 -0.81 5.32
C PRO A 39 7.66 0.44 4.52
N ASP A 40 6.46 0.97 4.73
CA ASP A 40 5.97 2.21 4.12
C ASP A 40 6.68 3.46 4.62
N TYR A 41 7.11 3.42 5.87
CA TYR A 41 7.74 4.53 6.57
C TYR A 41 8.98 4.00 7.30
N ILE A 42 10.04 4.80 7.27
CA ILE A 42 11.29 4.53 7.97
C ILE A 42 11.59 5.69 8.91
N ASP A 43 12.45 5.44 9.90
CA ASP A 43 12.88 6.50 10.80
C ASP A 43 13.67 7.56 10.04
N VAL A 44 13.43 8.81 10.40
CA VAL A 44 14.16 9.97 9.86
C VAL A 44 15.39 10.27 10.72
N ASN A 45 16.36 10.99 10.16
CA ASN A 45 17.51 11.48 10.92
C ASN A 45 17.06 12.47 12.02
N CYS A 46 17.75 12.47 13.15
CA CYS A 46 17.47 13.29 14.32
C CYS A 46 17.33 14.80 14.01
N THR A 47 18.12 15.34 13.08
CA THR A 47 18.09 16.77 12.74
C THR A 47 16.75 17.20 12.14
N ASP A 48 16.11 16.37 11.32
CA ASP A 48 14.81 16.69 10.71
C ASP A 48 13.65 16.52 11.69
N LYS A 49 13.82 15.65 12.71
CA LYS A 49 12.78 15.38 13.72
C LYS A 49 12.40 16.62 14.50
N GLU A 50 13.38 17.40 14.95
CA GLU A 50 13.14 18.59 15.77
C GLU A 50 12.36 19.64 14.99
N LEU A 51 12.82 19.97 13.78
CA LEU A 51 12.20 20.98 12.93
C LEU A 51 10.75 20.61 12.59
N VAL A 52 10.52 19.38 12.11
CA VAL A 52 9.18 18.91 11.77
C VAL A 52 8.27 18.88 12.99
N SER A 53 8.81 18.53 14.17
CA SER A 53 8.04 18.51 15.41
C SER A 53 7.58 19.90 15.82
N VAL A 54 8.45 20.91 15.74
CA VAL A 54 8.10 22.30 16.06
C VAL A 54 7.07 22.83 15.06
N ILE A 55 7.23 22.56 13.77
CA ILE A 55 6.27 22.97 12.74
C ILE A 55 4.90 22.33 13.01
N ALA A 56 4.86 21.02 13.21
CA ALA A 56 3.62 20.29 13.45
C ALA A 56 2.90 20.78 14.72
N ALA A 57 3.64 20.96 15.82
CA ALA A 57 3.08 21.47 17.07
C ALA A 57 2.58 22.92 16.92
N SER A 58 3.28 23.76 16.15
CA SER A 58 2.89 25.15 15.90
C SER A 58 1.62 25.27 15.06
N ILE A 59 1.49 24.43 14.02
CA ILE A 59 0.25 24.35 13.22
C ILE A 59 -0.91 23.90 14.10
N ALA A 60 -0.72 22.84 14.87
CA ALA A 60 -1.77 22.31 15.74
C ALA A 60 -2.17 23.31 16.85
N ALA A 61 -1.22 24.01 17.45
CA ALA A 61 -1.49 25.08 18.41
C ALA A 61 -2.21 26.28 17.77
N GLY A 62 -2.01 26.54 16.47
CA GLY A 62 -2.75 27.56 15.74
C GLY A 62 -4.26 27.30 15.72
N ASP A 63 -4.66 26.03 15.53
CA ASP A 63 -6.07 25.62 15.53
C ASP A 63 -6.64 25.44 16.95
N THR A 64 -5.79 25.07 17.91
CA THR A 64 -6.19 24.87 19.32
C THR A 64 -5.17 25.50 20.29
N PRO A 65 -5.28 26.81 20.58
CA PRO A 65 -4.25 27.58 21.29
C PRO A 65 -4.10 27.22 22.78
N GLU A 66 -5.14 26.66 23.39
CA GLU A 66 -5.13 26.25 24.81
C GLU A 66 -4.59 24.82 25.03
N SER A 67 -4.08 24.17 23.98
CA SER A 67 -3.63 22.78 24.03
C SER A 67 -2.11 22.65 23.90
N GLU A 68 -1.54 21.65 24.56
CA GLU A 68 -0.13 21.27 24.42
C GLU A 68 0.02 20.07 23.49
N PHE A 69 0.96 20.16 22.54
CA PHE A 69 1.23 19.11 21.57
C PHE A 69 2.59 18.47 21.80
N ARG A 70 2.59 17.13 21.90
CA ARG A 70 3.80 16.32 21.98
C ARG A 70 3.86 15.34 20.81
N VAL A 71 4.81 15.55 19.90
CA VAL A 71 5.08 14.62 18.81
C VAL A 71 5.75 13.36 19.38
N LYS A 72 5.14 12.20 19.15
CA LYS A 72 5.62 10.91 19.65
C LYS A 72 6.60 10.23 18.69
N THR A 73 6.31 10.32 17.40
CA THR A 73 7.07 9.67 16.34
C THR A 73 7.11 10.57 15.12
N VAL A 74 8.26 10.61 14.45
CA VAL A 74 8.44 11.24 13.15
C VAL A 74 9.10 10.21 12.26
N GLN A 75 8.43 9.88 11.17
CA GLN A 75 8.89 8.93 10.18
C GLN A 75 8.79 9.58 8.80
N GLN A 76 9.71 9.21 7.92
CA GLN A 76 9.67 9.60 6.52
C GLN A 76 9.14 8.46 5.67
N ARG A 77 8.50 8.77 4.53
CA ARG A 77 8.15 7.74 3.54
C ARG A 77 9.42 7.01 3.14
N ASN A 78 9.34 5.69 3.08
CA ASN A 78 10.46 4.88 2.63
C ASN A 78 10.73 5.18 1.14
N PRO A 79 11.91 5.75 0.78
CA PRO A 79 12.19 6.11 -0.61
C PRO A 79 12.18 4.89 -1.54
N GLU A 80 12.61 3.71 -1.07
CA GLU A 80 12.54 2.46 -1.83
C GLU A 80 11.08 2.08 -2.14
N ALA A 81 10.19 2.19 -1.15
CA ALA A 81 8.77 1.90 -1.34
C ALA A 81 8.11 2.88 -2.33
N VAL A 82 8.47 4.17 -2.26
CA VAL A 82 7.96 5.19 -3.19
C VAL A 82 8.40 4.91 -4.62
N GLU A 83 9.68 4.60 -4.82
CA GLU A 83 10.24 4.31 -6.14
C GLU A 83 9.59 3.07 -6.77
N ILE A 84 9.52 1.97 -6.03
CA ILE A 84 8.91 0.73 -6.52
C ILE A 84 7.41 0.93 -6.79
N ALA A 85 6.69 1.62 -5.91
CA ALA A 85 5.27 1.91 -6.13
C ALA A 85 5.05 2.73 -7.40
N LEU A 86 5.90 3.73 -7.66
CA LEU A 86 5.82 4.55 -8.86
C LEU A 86 6.03 3.71 -10.12
N VAL A 87 7.07 2.87 -10.14
CA VAL A 87 7.34 1.98 -11.28
C VAL A 87 6.20 1.00 -11.49
N ALA A 88 5.73 0.33 -10.45
CA ALA A 88 4.65 -0.66 -10.53
C ALA A 88 3.34 -0.04 -11.03
N SER A 89 2.94 1.10 -10.47
CA SER A 89 1.73 1.82 -10.91
C SER A 89 1.87 2.31 -12.35
N SER A 90 3.06 2.76 -12.77
CA SER A 90 3.29 3.20 -14.16
C SER A 90 3.15 2.06 -15.16
N ILE A 91 3.69 0.88 -14.83
CA ILE A 91 3.54 -0.32 -15.65
C ILE A 91 2.06 -0.73 -15.72
N ALA A 92 1.38 -0.77 -14.57
CA ALA A 92 -0.04 -1.13 -14.53
C ALA A 92 -0.92 -0.14 -15.32
N ALA A 93 -0.65 1.16 -15.23
CA ALA A 93 -1.36 2.18 -15.99
C ALA A 93 -1.09 2.09 -17.50
N SER A 94 0.06 1.55 -17.92
CA SER A 94 0.36 1.31 -19.33
C SER A 94 -0.48 0.17 -19.93
N GLU A 95 -0.86 -0.82 -19.13
CA GLU A 95 -1.66 -1.96 -19.60
C GLU A 95 -3.17 -1.66 -19.59
N TYR A 96 -3.60 -0.74 -18.73
CA TYR A 96 -5.00 -0.38 -18.54
C TYR A 96 -5.18 1.14 -18.70
N GLU A 97 -5.60 1.58 -19.89
CA GLU A 97 -5.89 3.00 -20.16
C GLU A 97 -6.98 3.53 -19.20
N ASP A 98 -6.87 4.81 -18.83
CA ASP A 98 -7.76 5.52 -17.88
C ASP A 98 -7.88 4.89 -16.46
N SER A 99 -6.87 4.12 -16.04
CA SER A 99 -6.83 3.50 -14.70
C SER A 99 -5.94 4.25 -13.71
N HIS A 100 -6.27 4.14 -12.42
CA HIS A 100 -5.47 4.66 -11.31
C HIS A 100 -5.14 3.53 -10.35
N TRP A 101 -3.86 3.40 -9.99
CA TRP A 101 -3.36 2.29 -9.18
C TRP A 101 -2.79 2.76 -7.86
N VAL A 102 -3.19 2.06 -6.78
CA VAL A 102 -2.64 2.24 -5.44
C VAL A 102 -1.94 0.96 -5.01
N VAL A 103 -0.63 1.05 -4.82
CA VAL A 103 0.18 -0.05 -4.28
C VAL A 103 0.04 -0.07 -2.76
N HIS A 104 -0.48 -1.17 -2.23
CA HIS A 104 -0.73 -1.32 -0.79
C HIS A 104 0.42 -2.00 -0.05
N ASN A 105 1.08 -2.98 -0.68
CA ASN A 105 2.13 -3.76 -0.05
C ASN A 105 3.24 -4.04 -1.05
N ILE A 106 4.48 -3.93 -0.59
CA ILE A 106 5.69 -4.24 -1.36
C ILE A 106 6.51 -5.24 -0.54
N TYR A 107 6.98 -6.28 -1.22
CA TYR A 107 7.76 -7.34 -0.60
C TYR A 107 9.06 -7.53 -1.36
N LYS A 108 10.12 -7.83 -0.62
CA LYS A 108 11.43 -8.18 -1.13
C LYS A 108 11.70 -9.65 -0.84
N LYS A 109 12.26 -10.35 -1.81
CA LYS A 109 12.65 -11.74 -1.60
C LYS A 109 13.85 -11.80 -0.65
N ASN A 110 13.79 -12.67 0.34
CA ASN A 110 14.92 -13.00 1.19
C ASN A 110 16.00 -13.69 0.34
N ASN A 111 17.18 -13.10 0.26
CA ASN A 111 18.34 -13.76 -0.33
C ASN A 111 18.93 -14.74 0.69
N LEU A 112 18.26 -15.89 0.88
CA LEU A 112 18.88 -17.06 1.48
C LEU A 112 19.76 -17.70 0.40
N PHE A 113 21.07 -17.57 0.54
CA PHE A 113 22.06 -18.28 -0.28
C PHE A 113 22.03 -19.78 -0.02
#